data_AF-A0A355DNI0-F1
#
_entry.id   AF-A0A355DNI0-F1
#
_cell.length_a   1.000
_cell.length_b   1.000
_cell.length_c   1.000
_cell.angle_alpha   90.00
_cell.angle_beta   90.00
_cell.angle_gamma   90.00
#
_symmetry.space_group_name_H-M   'P 1'
#
loop_
_entity.id
_entity.type
_entity.pdbx_description
1 polymer ?
#
loop_
_entity_poly.entity_id
_entity_poly.type
_entity_poly.pdbx_seq_one_letter_code
_entity_poly.pdbx_strand_id
1 'polypeptide(L)' 'MNQVFNVYCDESCHLENDHQLVMVLGAIWCPLDKVQEIAIRLREIKQH' A
#
# COMPACT_ATOMS: atom_id res chain seq x y z
N MET A 1 -10.34 -8.33 -22.48
CA MET A 1 -10.09 -7.04 -21.79
C MET A 1 -8.94 -7.27 -20.84
N ASN A 2 -7.89 -6.45 -20.89
CA ASN A 2 -6.75 -6.62 -19.99
C ASN A 2 -7.07 -5.96 -18.64
N GLN A 3 -7.04 -6.72 -17.55
CA GLN A 3 -7.24 -6.18 -16.21
C GLN A 3 -5.91 -5.61 -15.71
N VAL A 4 -5.91 -4.34 -15.33
CA VAL A 4 -4.73 -3.64 -14.80
C VAL A 4 -4.84 -3.56 -13.28
N PHE A 5 -3.77 -3.94 -12.59
CA PHE A 5 -3.67 -3.91 -11.14
C PHE A 5 -2.52 -3.02 -10.72
N ASN A 6 -2.76 -2.19 -9.70
CA ASN A 6 -1.71 -1.51 -8.97
C ASN A 6 -1.25 -2.41 -7.83
N VAL A 7 0.06 -2.52 -7.64
CA VAL A 7 0.68 -3.21 -6.50
C VAL A 7 1.36 -2.15 -5.64
N TYR A 8 1.03 -2.13 -4.35
CA TYR A 8 1.57 -1.21 -3.36
C TYR A 8 2.41 -2.03 -2.39
N CYS A 9 3.69 -1.67 -2.28
CA CYS A 9 4.63 -2.35 -1.40
C CYS A 9 5.07 -1.43 -0.28
N ASP A 10 5.31 -2.00 0.89
CA ASP A 10 5.82 -1.30 2.06
C ASP A 10 6.86 -2.20 2.75
N GLU A 11 7.98 -1.62 3.17
CA GLU A 11 9.04 -2.35 3.85
C GLU A 11 9.02 -2.04 5.35
N SER A 12 9.32 -3.03 6.19
CA SER A 12 9.30 -2.87 7.66
C SER A 12 10.41 -1.97 8.21
N CYS A 13 11.41 -1.65 7.38
CA CYS A 13 12.66 -1.00 7.76
C CYS A 13 12.84 0.26 6.93
N HIS A 14 12.61 1.44 7.52
CA HIS A 14 12.61 2.73 6.81
C HIS A 14 13.70 3.70 7.31
N LEU A 15 14.66 3.23 8.10
CA LEU A 15 15.71 4.09 8.63
C LEU A 15 17.08 3.52 8.26
N GLU A 16 17.91 4.37 7.66
CA GLU A 16 19.33 4.06 7.49
C GLU A 16 19.94 3.78 8.87
N ASN A 17 20.54 2.60 9.03
CA ASN A 17 21.09 2.11 10.31
C ASN A 17 20.03 1.79 11.39
N ASP A 18 18.90 1.18 11.04
CA ASP A 18 17.91 0.72 12.03
C ASP A 18 18.36 -0.52 12.86
N HIS A 19 19.54 -1.07 12.54
CA HIS A 19 20.15 -2.25 13.17
C HIS A 19 19.26 -3.52 13.15
N GLN A 20 18.25 -3.57 12.29
CA GLN A 20 17.41 -4.75 12.13
C GLN A 20 18.10 -5.77 11.22
N LEU A 21 18.09 -7.03 11.65
CA LEU A 21 18.75 -8.15 10.92
C LEU A 21 17.89 -8.69 9.78
N VAL A 22 16.59 -8.38 9.77
CA VAL A 22 15.60 -8.89 8.81
C VAL A 22 14.69 -7.76 8.38
N MET A 23 14.47 -7.66 7.08
CA MET A 23 13.52 -6.74 6.45
C MET A 23 12.34 -7.55 5.92
N VAL A 24 11.12 -7.10 6.24
CA VAL A 24 9.88 -7.68 5.73
C VAL A 24 9.33 -6.73 4.68
N LEU A 25 9.00 -7.27 3.50
CA LEU A 25 8.28 -6.55 2.45
C LEU A 25 6.81 -6.98 2.46
N GLY A 26 5.92 -6.08 2.81
CA GLY A 26 4.49 -6.23 2.63
C GLY A 26 4.08 -5.75 1.23
N ALA A 27 3.13 -6.43 0.62
CA ALA A 27 2.52 -5.97 -0.64
C ALA A 27 1.01 -6.21 -0.63
N ILE A 28 0.26 -5.23 -1.13
CA ILE A 28 -1.16 -5.34 -1.42
C ILE A 28 -1.42 -4.92 -2.86
N TRP A 29 -2.54 -5.34 -3.43
CA TRP A 29 -2.88 -5.01 -4.81
C TRP A 29 -4.34 -4.58 -4.94
N CYS A 30 -4.63 -3.78 -5.97
CA CYS A 30 -5.94 -3.23 -6.23
C CYS A 30 -6.19 -3.09 -7.75
N PRO A 31 -7.38 -3.43 -8.26
CA PRO A 31 -7.79 -3.07 -9.62
C PRO A 31 -7.69 -1.56 -9.85
N LEU A 32 -7.17 -1.15 -11.02
CA LEU A 32 -6.95 0.27 -11.33
C LEU A 32 -8.24 1.11 -11.26
N ASP A 33 -9.36 0.55 -11.70
CA ASP A 33 -10.68 1.20 -11.68
C ASP A 33 -11.24 1.40 -10.26
N LYS A 34 -10.73 0.68 -9.26
CA LYS A 34 -11.16 0.79 -7.86
C LYS A 34 -10.33 1.76 -7.02
N VAL A 35 -9.22 2.26 -7.53
CA VAL A 35 -8.27 3.10 -6.78
C VAL A 35 -8.92 4.36 -6.24
N GLN A 36 -9.67 5.09 -7.08
CA GLN A 36 -10.30 6.35 -6.68
C GLN A 36 -11.37 6.16 -5.61
N GLU A 37 -12.24 5.15 -5.79
CA GLU A 37 -13.31 4.80 -4.85
C GLU A 37 -12.73 4.49 -3.46
N ILE A 38 -11.70 3.62 -3.42
CA ILE A 38 -11.04 3.22 -2.18
C ILE A 38 -10.35 4.42 -1.51
N ALA A 39 -9.66 5.28 -2.28
CA ALA A 39 -8.97 6.44 -1.72
C ALA A 39 -9.94 7.44 -1.06
N ILE A 40 -11.13 7.64 -1.63
CA ILE A 40 -12.17 8.49 -1.04
C ILE A 40 -12.65 7.87 0.29
N ARG A 41 -13.01 6.59 0.29
CA ARG A 41 -13.47 5.88 1.49
C ARG A 41 -12.43 5.86 2.61
N LEU A 42 -11.15 5.72 2.28
CA LEU A 42 -10.06 5.80 3.26
C LEU A 42 -9.97 7.19 3.91
N ARG A 43 -10.24 8.27 3.18
CA ARG A 43 -10.27 9.63 3.76
C ARG A 43 -11.46 9.80 4.69
N GLU A 44 -12.63 9.30 4.30
CA GLU A 44 -13.84 9.33 5.14
C GLU A 44 -13.61 8.64 6.48
N ILE A 45 -12.97 7.46 6.49
CA ILE A 45 -12.61 6.75 7.72
C ILE A 45 -11.69 7.59 8.63
N LYS A 46 -10.74 8.33 8.05
CA LYS A 46 -9.80 9.18 8.82
C LYS A 46 -10.41 10.47 9.38
N GLN A 47 -11.61 10.85 8.95
CA GLN A 47 -12.32 12.04 9.46
C GLN A 47 -13.11 11.76 10.75
N HIS A 48 -13.17 10.50 11.19
CA HIS A 48 -13.77 10.06 12.45
C HIS A 48 -12.68 9.72 13.47
#